data_AF-A0A2T6KGM2-F1
#
_entry.id   AF-A0A2T6KGM2-F1
#
_cell.length_a   1.000
_cell.length_b   1.000
_cell.length_c   1.000
_cell.angle_alpha   90.00
_cell.angle_beta   90.00
_cell.angle_gamma   90.00
#
_symmetry.space_group_name_H-M   'P 1'
#
loop_
_entity.id
_entity.type
_entity.pdbx_description
1 polymer ?
#
loop_
_entity_poly.entity_id
_entity_poly.type
_entity_poly.pdbx_seq_one_letter_code
_entity_poly.pdbx_strand_id
1 'polypeptide(L)'
;MGNWIELSALEYKEVWDRIYDEFNFEPSISNFPSFEVPNPFITYDVSPYLNWSGDSDTYDEIYNDLEDKSLLVFQELTQKNEYMYALEWQHPGYWINPRLEFPKSEFDEWTVPIFPNGDYYFFIHKNFEWGLLGHPWEKTITIFGKELIKSFEKHQPRMFQKVLRQG
;
A
#
# COMPACT_ATOMS: atom_id res chain seq x y z
N MET A 1 -3.32 -7.53 22.65
CA MET A 1 -4.12 -6.85 21.62
C MET A 1 -3.71 -7.45 20.28
N GLY A 2 -4.69 -7.76 19.43
CA GLY A 2 -4.41 -8.24 18.08
C GLY A 2 -3.83 -7.14 17.19
N ASN A 3 -3.30 -7.53 16.04
CA ASN A 3 -3.01 -6.60 14.95
C ASN A 3 -4.33 -6.22 14.24
N TRP A 4 -4.30 -5.30 13.27
CA TRP A 4 -5.50 -4.85 12.53
C TRP A 4 -6.59 -4.28 13.45
N ILE A 5 -6.26 -3.21 14.17
CA ILE A 5 -7.18 -2.54 15.08
C ILE A 5 -7.99 -1.53 14.26
N GLU A 6 -9.29 -1.77 14.11
CA GLU A 6 -10.18 -0.86 13.38
C GLU A 6 -10.11 0.56 13.94
N LEU A 7 -10.00 1.54 13.05
CA LEU A 7 -10.01 2.95 13.41
C LEU A 7 -11.37 3.33 13.99
N SER A 8 -11.38 4.17 15.02
CA SER A 8 -12.61 4.84 15.43
C SER A 8 -13.13 5.75 14.31
N ALA A 9 -14.42 6.09 14.34
CA ALA A 9 -15.02 7.00 13.36
C ALA A 9 -14.30 8.36 13.29
N LEU A 10 -13.73 8.83 14.41
CA LEU A 10 -12.94 10.07 14.44
C LEU A 10 -11.59 9.89 13.74
N GLU A 11 -10.83 8.84 14.09
CA GLU A 11 -9.54 8.56 13.46
C GLU A 11 -9.67 8.29 11.95
N TYR A 12 -10.72 7.56 11.55
CA TYR A 12 -11.05 7.32 10.14
C TYR A 12 -11.31 8.64 9.40
N LYS A 13 -12.11 9.53 9.98
CA LYS A 13 -12.37 10.84 9.39
C LYS A 13 -11.09 11.67 9.28
N GLU A 14 -10.31 11.74 10.34
CA GLU A 14 -9.08 12.55 10.40
C GLU A 14 -8.03 12.07 9.39
N VAL A 15 -7.82 10.76 9.25
CA VAL A 15 -6.83 10.23 8.31
C VAL A 15 -7.25 10.48 6.86
N TRP A 16 -8.54 10.32 6.53
CA TRP A 16 -9.02 10.59 5.17
C TRP A 16 -9.05 12.08 4.86
N ASP A 17 -9.50 12.95 5.79
CA ASP A 17 -9.44 14.41 5.61
C ASP A 17 -7.98 14.83 5.29
N ARG A 18 -6.99 14.27 6.00
CA ARG A 18 -5.57 14.50 5.68
C ARG A 18 -5.15 13.97 4.32
N ILE A 19 -5.64 12.81 3.88
CA ILE A 19 -5.32 12.27 2.53
C ILE A 19 -5.90 13.18 1.44
N TYR A 20 -7.15 13.62 1.60
CA TYR A 20 -7.78 14.56 0.67
C TYR A 20 -7.00 15.87 0.58
N ASP A 21 -6.57 16.42 1.72
CA ASP A 21 -5.89 17.71 1.79
C ASP A 21 -4.39 17.64 1.43
N GLU A 22 -3.63 16.72 2.03
CA GLU A 22 -2.18 16.64 1.87
C GLU A 22 -1.75 15.97 0.56
N PHE A 23 -2.55 15.05 0.03
CA PHE A 23 -2.25 14.36 -1.23
C PHE A 23 -3.10 14.82 -2.42
N ASN A 24 -3.90 15.89 -2.25
CA ASN A 24 -4.84 16.35 -3.29
C ASN A 24 -5.65 15.17 -3.87
N PHE A 25 -6.11 14.26 -3.00
CA PHE A 25 -6.68 12.98 -3.44
C PHE A 25 -8.05 13.18 -4.11
N GLU A 26 -8.10 13.03 -5.42
CA GLU A 26 -9.30 13.12 -6.25
C GLU A 26 -9.60 11.75 -6.89
N PRO A 27 -10.26 10.81 -6.18
CA PRO A 27 -10.49 9.46 -6.66
C PRO A 27 -11.18 9.45 -8.03
N SER A 28 -10.55 8.80 -9.00
CA SER A 28 -11.02 8.81 -10.39
C SER A 28 -10.78 7.48 -11.09
N ILE A 29 -11.66 7.16 -12.04
CA ILE A 29 -11.55 5.97 -12.90
C ILE A 29 -10.93 6.30 -14.27
N SER A 30 -10.67 7.57 -14.56
CA SER A 30 -10.22 8.03 -15.89
C SER A 30 -9.25 9.20 -15.91
N ASN A 31 -9.09 9.93 -14.81
CA ASN A 31 -8.12 11.04 -14.68
C ASN A 31 -7.02 10.60 -13.72
N PHE A 32 -5.79 10.50 -14.20
CA PHE A 32 -4.66 10.00 -13.41
C PHE A 32 -3.43 10.93 -13.49
N PRO A 33 -2.61 11.02 -12.43
CA PRO A 33 -2.82 10.38 -11.11
C PRO A 33 -3.98 11.03 -10.34
N SER A 34 -4.62 10.26 -9.46
CA SER A 34 -5.67 10.76 -8.55
C SER A 34 -5.13 11.29 -7.23
N PHE A 35 -3.82 11.24 -7.00
CA PHE A 35 -3.16 11.78 -5.80
C PHE A 35 -1.74 12.25 -6.13
N GLU A 36 -1.23 13.15 -5.29
CA GLU A 36 0.13 13.68 -5.32
C GLU A 36 0.82 13.36 -4.00
N VAL A 37 1.95 12.67 -4.04
CA VAL A 37 2.71 12.30 -2.83
C VAL A 37 3.99 13.15 -2.71
N PRO A 38 4.53 13.36 -1.50
CA PRO A 38 5.78 14.10 -1.31
C PRO A 38 6.98 13.45 -2.01
N ASN A 39 7.91 14.27 -2.50
CA ASN A 39 9.20 13.78 -2.99
C ASN A 39 10.10 13.31 -1.83
N PRO A 40 10.90 12.23 -2.01
CA PRO A 40 10.98 11.42 -3.22
C PRO A 40 9.86 10.37 -3.32
N PHE A 41 9.44 10.04 -4.55
CA PHE A 41 8.49 8.96 -4.82
C PHE A 41 8.83 8.17 -6.09
N ILE A 42 8.32 6.94 -6.17
CA ILE A 42 8.35 6.09 -7.38
C ILE A 42 6.97 5.47 -7.57
N THR A 43 6.40 5.60 -8.75
CA THR A 43 5.20 4.89 -9.18
C THR A 43 5.57 3.75 -10.11
N TYR A 44 5.17 2.53 -9.76
CA TYR A 44 5.33 1.33 -10.57
C TYR A 44 4.03 0.99 -11.32
N ASP A 45 4.16 0.64 -12.60
CA ASP A 45 3.09 0.05 -13.40
C ASP A 45 2.96 -1.44 -13.05
N VAL A 46 1.83 -1.81 -12.47
CA VAL A 46 1.47 -3.19 -12.09
C VAL A 46 0.37 -3.76 -12.97
N SER A 47 0.01 -3.09 -14.07
CA SER A 47 -1.01 -3.54 -15.03
C SER A 47 -0.84 -4.95 -15.59
N PRO A 48 0.39 -5.50 -15.77
CA PRO A 48 0.56 -6.89 -16.23
C PRO A 48 -0.03 -7.94 -15.29
N TYR A 49 -0.23 -7.60 -14.02
CA TYR A 49 -0.67 -8.53 -12.98
C TYR A 49 -2.19 -8.48 -12.72
N LEU A 50 -2.90 -7.41 -13.11
CA LEU A 50 -4.36 -7.33 -12.90
C LEU A 50 -5.17 -8.29 -13.77
N ASN A 51 -4.70 -8.55 -15.00
CA ASN A 51 -5.34 -9.47 -15.93
C ASN A 51 -4.38 -10.61 -16.26
N TRP A 52 -3.79 -11.20 -15.22
CA TRP A 52 -2.80 -12.25 -15.37
C TRP A 52 -3.34 -13.38 -16.25
N SER A 53 -2.67 -13.61 -17.38
CA SER A 53 -3.01 -14.67 -18.34
C SER A 53 -2.08 -15.88 -18.23
N GLY A 54 -1.18 -15.88 -17.26
CA GLY A 54 -0.26 -16.98 -16.99
C GLY A 54 -0.86 -18.03 -16.06
N ASP A 55 0.02 -18.88 -15.55
CA ASP A 55 -0.33 -19.92 -14.59
C ASP A 55 -0.66 -19.34 -13.21
N SER A 56 -1.68 -19.89 -12.52
CA SER A 56 -2.16 -19.39 -11.23
C SER A 56 -1.12 -19.51 -10.13
N ASP A 57 -0.37 -20.62 -10.07
CA ASP A 57 0.62 -20.84 -9.02
C ASP A 57 1.75 -19.80 -9.15
N THR A 58 2.09 -19.45 -10.39
CA THR A 58 3.06 -18.37 -10.65
C THR A 58 2.54 -17.00 -10.20
N TYR A 59 1.24 -16.72 -10.37
CA TYR A 59 0.64 -15.49 -9.87
C TYR A 59 0.69 -15.43 -8.34
N ASP A 60 0.30 -16.52 -7.68
CA ASP A 60 0.29 -16.61 -6.22
C ASP A 60 1.70 -16.44 -5.64
N GLU A 61 2.74 -17.00 -6.28
CA GLU A 61 4.13 -16.75 -5.90
C GLU A 61 4.53 -15.26 -6.00
N ILE A 62 4.09 -14.58 -7.06
CA ILE A 62 4.42 -13.17 -7.29
C ILE A 62 3.65 -12.26 -6.33
N TYR A 63 2.40 -12.60 -6.03
CA TYR A 63 1.57 -11.89 -5.06
C TYR A 63 2.13 -12.05 -3.64
N ASN A 64 2.44 -13.28 -3.24
CA ASN A 64 3.07 -13.56 -1.95
C ASN A 64 4.42 -12.84 -1.81
N ASP A 65 5.22 -12.77 -2.87
CA ASP A 65 6.45 -11.97 -2.87
C ASP A 65 6.17 -10.47 -2.64
N LEU A 66 5.14 -9.89 -3.25
CA LEU A 66 4.76 -8.49 -2.98
C LEU A 66 4.40 -8.27 -1.51
N GLU A 67 3.56 -9.12 -0.93
CA GLU A 67 3.17 -9.05 0.48
C GLU A 67 4.36 -9.23 1.42
N ASP A 68 5.14 -10.30 1.24
CA ASP A 68 6.30 -10.61 2.10
C ASP A 68 7.34 -9.49 2.07
N LYS A 69 7.67 -8.98 0.87
CA LYS A 69 8.63 -7.89 0.75
C LYS A 69 8.10 -6.59 1.34
N SER A 70 6.82 -6.30 1.17
CA SER A 70 6.22 -5.08 1.73
C SER A 70 6.15 -5.14 3.25
N LEU A 71 5.75 -6.29 3.82
CA LEU A 71 5.75 -6.49 5.26
C LEU A 71 7.16 -6.35 5.84
N LEU A 72 8.16 -6.95 5.18
CA LEU A 72 9.56 -6.84 5.59
C LEU A 72 10.05 -5.38 5.56
N VAL A 73 9.73 -4.63 4.50
CA VAL A 73 10.05 -3.21 4.39
C VAL A 73 9.36 -2.40 5.51
N PHE A 74 8.08 -2.63 5.76
CA PHE A 74 7.35 -1.96 6.83
C PHE A 74 7.95 -2.27 8.21
N GLN A 75 8.38 -3.51 8.44
CA GLN A 75 9.09 -3.91 9.66
C GLN A 75 10.44 -3.18 9.80
N GLU A 76 11.21 -3.03 8.72
CA GLU A 76 12.49 -2.31 8.74
C GLU A 76 12.31 -0.84 9.15
N LEU A 77 11.22 -0.19 8.74
CA LEU A 77 10.94 1.22 8.99
C LEU A 77 10.17 1.52 10.28
N THR A 78 9.49 0.53 10.87
CA THR A 78 8.68 0.73 12.09
C THR A 78 9.41 0.29 13.35
N GLN A 79 9.20 1.00 14.45
CA GLN A 79 9.66 0.57 15.78
C GLN A 79 8.77 -0.54 16.35
N LYS A 80 9.24 -1.26 17.39
CA LYS A 80 8.54 -2.42 17.98
C LYS A 80 7.07 -2.17 18.35
N ASN A 81 6.75 -0.97 18.83
CA ASN A 81 5.40 -0.60 19.27
C ASN A 81 4.79 0.51 18.40
N GLU A 82 5.32 0.70 17.19
CA GLU A 82 4.81 1.70 16.26
C GLU A 82 3.74 1.11 15.36
N TYR A 83 2.67 1.87 15.19
CA TYR A 83 1.58 1.56 14.29
C TYR A 83 1.58 2.50 13.09
N MET A 84 1.08 1.99 11.97
CA MET A 84 0.84 2.72 10.73
C MET A 84 -0.58 2.44 10.24
N TYR A 85 -1.06 3.22 9.30
CA TYR A 85 -2.39 3.06 8.72
C TYR A 85 -2.38 2.00 7.61
N ALA A 86 -3.42 1.17 7.59
CA ALA A 86 -3.83 0.38 6.44
C ALA A 86 -5.28 0.77 6.10
N LEU A 87 -5.51 1.30 4.90
CA LEU A 87 -6.76 1.95 4.53
C LEU A 87 -7.27 1.38 3.21
N GLU A 88 -8.59 1.20 3.14
CA GLU A 88 -9.35 0.88 1.94
C GLU A 88 -10.39 1.99 1.75
N TRP A 89 -10.43 2.60 0.57
CA TRP A 89 -11.29 3.76 0.34
C TRP A 89 -12.77 3.39 0.45
N GLN A 90 -13.55 4.15 1.23
CA GLN A 90 -14.96 3.86 1.56
C GLN A 90 -15.20 2.64 2.47
N HIS A 91 -14.15 1.98 2.94
CA HIS A 91 -14.23 0.80 3.82
C HIS A 91 -13.54 1.08 5.17
N PRO A 92 -13.70 0.23 6.19
CA PRO A 92 -13.02 0.41 7.47
C PRO A 92 -11.49 0.52 7.30
N GLY A 93 -10.89 1.49 8.00
CA GLY A 93 -9.44 1.62 8.09
C GLY A 93 -8.91 0.96 9.37
N TYR A 94 -7.62 0.67 9.39
CA TYR A 94 -6.99 -0.04 10.50
C TYR A 94 -5.66 0.60 10.91
N TRP A 95 -5.41 0.59 12.23
CA TRP A 95 -4.06 0.62 12.77
C TRP A 95 -3.44 -0.77 12.65
N ILE A 96 -2.25 -0.84 12.05
CA ILE A 96 -1.44 -2.06 11.97
C ILE A 96 -0.07 -1.87 12.59
N ASN A 97 0.47 -2.91 13.21
CA ASN A 97 1.87 -2.98 13.61
C ASN A 97 2.54 -4.10 12.80
N PRO A 98 3.41 -3.77 11.83
CA PRO A 98 4.06 -4.74 10.95
C PRO A 98 4.90 -5.81 11.69
N ARG A 99 5.28 -5.56 12.94
CA ARG A 99 6.12 -6.46 13.76
C ARG A 99 5.31 -7.42 14.64
N LEU A 100 3.99 -7.29 14.65
CA LEU A 100 3.11 -8.30 15.23
C LEU A 100 2.76 -9.36 14.17
N GLU A 101 2.05 -10.40 14.58
CA GLU A 101 1.49 -11.37 13.66
C GLU A 101 0.61 -10.64 12.63
N PHE A 102 0.80 -10.99 11.35
CA PHE A 102 0.14 -10.37 10.22
C PHE A 102 -0.72 -11.44 9.52
N PRO A 103 -1.86 -11.82 10.12
CA PRO A 103 -2.63 -12.96 9.66
C PRO A 103 -3.31 -12.66 8.32
N LYS A 104 -3.40 -13.70 7.49
CA LYS A 104 -4.20 -13.72 6.26
C LYS A 104 -5.58 -14.30 6.53
N SER A 105 -6.54 -13.92 5.70
CA SER A 105 -7.90 -14.45 5.68
C SER A 105 -7.96 -15.85 5.07
N GLU A 106 -9.17 -16.42 4.99
CA GLU A 106 -9.40 -17.70 4.28
C GLU A 106 -9.10 -17.65 2.78
N PHE A 107 -8.97 -16.45 2.22
CA PHE A 107 -8.61 -16.19 0.82
C PHE A 107 -7.11 -15.96 0.61
N ASP A 108 -6.27 -16.22 1.63
CA ASP A 108 -4.83 -15.99 1.62
C ASP A 108 -4.40 -14.52 1.39
N GLU A 109 -5.28 -13.58 1.74
CA GLU A 109 -5.03 -12.14 1.65
C GLU A 109 -5.09 -11.47 3.02
N TRP A 110 -4.34 -10.38 3.18
CA TRP A 110 -4.46 -9.48 4.33
C TRP A 110 -5.85 -8.83 4.45
N THR A 111 -6.18 -8.34 5.65
CA THR A 111 -7.47 -7.65 5.90
C THR A 111 -7.68 -6.44 4.97
N VAL A 112 -6.62 -5.68 4.72
CA VAL A 112 -6.56 -4.71 3.61
C VAL A 112 -5.57 -5.28 2.59
N PRO A 113 -5.99 -5.61 1.36
CA PRO A 113 -5.09 -6.07 0.32
C PRO A 113 -4.02 -5.03 -0.03
N ILE A 114 -2.83 -5.48 -0.40
CA ILE A 114 -1.77 -4.55 -0.86
C ILE A 114 -1.85 -4.25 -2.36
N PHE A 115 -2.41 -5.19 -3.12
CA PHE A 115 -2.50 -5.07 -4.57
C PHE A 115 -3.78 -4.34 -4.98
N PRO A 116 -3.70 -3.25 -5.77
CA PRO A 116 -4.85 -2.41 -6.10
C PRO A 116 -5.76 -3.05 -7.16
N ASN A 117 -6.58 -4.00 -6.73
CA ASN A 117 -7.59 -4.64 -7.55
C ASN A 117 -9.01 -4.22 -7.13
N GLY A 118 -9.53 -3.18 -7.78
CA GLY A 118 -10.91 -2.72 -7.59
C GLY A 118 -11.08 -1.52 -6.67
N ASP A 119 -10.17 -1.31 -5.71
CA ASP A 119 -10.19 -0.15 -4.80
C ASP A 119 -8.81 0.46 -4.53
N TYR A 120 -8.77 1.64 -3.90
CA TYR A 120 -7.55 2.27 -3.40
C TYR A 120 -7.16 1.65 -2.06
N TYR A 121 -5.95 1.08 -2.02
CA TYR A 121 -5.37 0.52 -0.81
C TYR A 121 -4.12 1.29 -0.40
N PHE A 122 -4.15 1.90 0.77
CA PHE A 122 -3.07 2.77 1.26
C PHE A 122 -2.46 2.25 2.55
N PHE A 123 -1.13 2.11 2.55
CA PHE A 123 -0.32 1.79 3.72
C PHE A 123 0.56 2.99 4.03
N ILE A 124 0.23 3.77 5.06
CA ILE A 124 0.85 5.08 5.30
C ILE A 124 1.37 5.16 6.73
N HIS A 125 2.59 5.64 6.92
CA HIS A 125 3.12 5.97 8.24
C HIS A 125 2.20 6.96 8.96
N LYS A 126 2.04 6.82 10.28
CA LYS A 126 1.10 7.66 11.07
C LYS A 126 1.30 9.18 10.90
N ASN A 127 2.54 9.61 10.63
CA ASN A 127 2.88 11.01 10.41
C ASN A 127 2.92 11.41 8.92
N PHE A 128 2.59 10.51 8.00
CA PHE A 128 2.64 10.70 6.54
C PHE A 128 4.08 10.95 6.03
N GLU A 129 5.09 10.44 6.73
CA GLU A 129 6.50 10.57 6.34
C GLU A 129 6.89 9.66 5.16
N TRP A 130 6.16 8.55 4.99
CA TRP A 130 6.34 7.57 3.92
C TRP A 130 5.06 6.74 3.77
N GLY A 131 4.90 6.08 2.62
CA GLY A 131 3.76 5.19 2.38
C GLY A 131 3.78 4.50 1.02
N LEU A 132 2.90 3.51 0.88
CA LEU A 132 2.61 2.75 -0.33
C LEU A 132 1.13 2.93 -0.68
N LEU A 133 0.84 3.48 -1.85
CA LEU A 133 -0.49 3.82 -2.31
C LEU A 133 -0.82 3.06 -3.61
N GLY A 134 -1.80 2.17 -3.55
CA GLY A 134 -2.34 1.46 -4.70
C GLY A 134 -3.43 2.24 -5.41
N HIS A 135 -3.36 2.31 -6.75
CA HIS A 135 -4.37 2.94 -7.60
C HIS A 135 -4.96 1.89 -8.57
N PRO A 136 -6.24 1.51 -8.43
CA PRO A 136 -6.78 0.35 -9.16
C PRO A 136 -7.00 0.61 -10.64
N TRP A 137 -7.49 1.80 -10.99
CA TRP A 137 -7.78 2.15 -12.39
C TRP A 137 -6.55 2.60 -13.19
N GLU A 138 -5.61 3.31 -12.55
CA GLU A 138 -4.31 3.58 -13.18
C GLU A 138 -3.42 2.35 -13.22
N LYS A 139 -3.72 1.34 -12.39
CA LYS A 139 -3.00 0.06 -12.28
C LYS A 139 -1.58 0.25 -11.82
N THR A 140 -1.42 1.03 -10.76
CA THR A 140 -0.11 1.43 -10.25
C THR A 140 -0.01 1.28 -8.76
N ILE A 141 1.20 1.05 -8.27
CA ILE A 141 1.56 1.21 -6.86
C ILE A 141 2.58 2.35 -6.77
N THR A 142 2.30 3.37 -5.96
CA THR A 142 3.21 4.48 -5.68
C THR A 142 3.80 4.33 -4.29
N ILE A 143 5.13 4.34 -4.18
CA ILE A 143 5.84 4.41 -2.91
C ILE A 143 6.46 5.81 -2.75
N PHE A 144 6.39 6.37 -1.55
CA PHE A 144 7.02 7.67 -1.24
C PHE A 144 7.76 7.63 0.09
N GLY A 145 8.74 8.51 0.23
CA GLY A 145 9.62 8.59 1.40
C GLY A 145 10.94 7.86 1.16
N LYS A 146 12.04 8.57 1.40
CA LYS A 146 13.41 8.16 1.03
C LYS A 146 13.82 6.79 1.58
N GLU A 147 13.58 6.55 2.86
CA GLU A 147 14.00 5.29 3.49
C GLU A 147 13.12 4.11 3.03
N LEU A 148 11.84 4.36 2.70
CA LEU A 148 10.93 3.35 2.17
C LEU A 148 11.41 2.90 0.79
N ILE A 149 11.68 3.86 -0.10
CA ILE A 149 12.22 3.62 -1.45
C ILE A 149 13.50 2.80 -1.37
N LYS A 150 14.46 3.23 -0.54
CA LYS A 150 15.74 2.52 -0.37
C LYS A 150 15.57 1.08 0.12
N SER A 151 14.59 0.83 0.99
CA SER A 151 14.30 -0.53 1.46
C SER A 151 13.66 -1.37 0.33
N PHE A 152 12.73 -0.82 -0.45
CA PHE A 152 12.19 -1.52 -1.62
C PHE A 152 13.24 -1.78 -2.71
N GLU A 153 14.17 -0.86 -2.95
CA GLU A 153 15.30 -1.07 -3.88
C GLU A 153 16.23 -2.21 -3.44
N LYS A 154 16.37 -2.42 -2.13
CA LYS A 154 17.13 -3.54 -1.55
C LYS A 154 16.42 -4.88 -1.70
N HIS A 155 15.09 -4.90 -1.54
CA HIS A 155 14.31 -6.14 -1.46
C HIS A 155 13.65 -6.57 -2.77
N GLN A 156 13.45 -5.62 -3.69
CA GLN A 156 13.02 -5.80 -5.08
C GLN A 156 11.84 -6.77 -5.27
N PRO A 157 10.61 -6.37 -4.87
CA PRO A 157 9.42 -7.17 -5.18
C PRO A 157 9.32 -7.47 -6.68
N ARG A 158 8.93 -8.70 -7.02
CA ARG A 158 8.81 -9.17 -8.41
C ARG A 158 7.85 -8.31 -9.24
N MET A 159 6.86 -7.65 -8.63
CA MET A 159 5.93 -6.76 -9.33
C MET A 159 6.51 -5.36 -9.64
N PHE A 160 7.60 -4.94 -8.98
CA PHE A 160 8.17 -3.58 -9.12
C PHE A 160 9.23 -3.51 -10.24
N GLN A 161 8.85 -3.90 -11.46
CA GLN A 161 9.77 -4.00 -12.61
C GLN A 161 9.73 -2.78 -13.53
N LYS A 162 8.60 -2.07 -13.59
CA LYS A 162 8.38 -0.99 -14.54
C LYS A 162 8.02 0.30 -13.82
N VAL A 163 8.95 1.25 -13.79
CA VAL A 163 8.70 2.61 -13.28
C VAL A 163 7.87 3.36 -14.31
N LEU A 164 6.71 3.86 -13.89
CA LEU A 164 5.85 4.74 -14.67
C LEU A 164 6.28 6.21 -14.54
N ARG A 165 6.59 6.64 -13.31
CA ARG A 165 7.04 8.01 -12.97
C ARG A 165 7.75 8.03 -11.61
N GLN A 166 8.50 9.09 -11.37
CA GLN A 166 9.24 9.33 -10.12
C GLN A 166 9.47 10.83 -9.93
N GLY A 167 9.72 11.25 -8.68
CA GLY A 167 9.99 12.65 -8.29
C GLY A 167 10.95 12.76 -7.12
#